data_AF-A0A165CUB3-F1
#
_entry.id   AF-A0A165CUB3-F1
#
_cell.length_a   1.000
_cell.length_b   1.000
_cell.length_c   1.000
_cell.angle_alpha   90.00
_cell.angle_beta   90.00
_cell.angle_gamma   90.00
#
_symmetry.space_group_name_H-M   'P 1'
#
loop_
_entity.id
_entity.type
_entity.pdbx_description
1 polymer ?
#
loop_
_entity_poly.entity_id
_entity_poly.type
_entity_poly.pdbx_seq_one_letter_code
_entity_poly.pdbx_strand_id
1 'polypeptide(L)'
;MSLGQGGFYGCRSLFREAGRIDLGSDFIHDINNPPLRVLTLPELSVKPQAMLVREEYEEALQHVDLRYASHPSGGVLITGHPGIGKSLFLQYVLVMRILQGEPILYQHQPDCVYLFHGKGVFRLPTDRLEAVSRAAQLEQFSDAFALVDVSGELEEPAKNLLSQRSPFFLIAAVPPRTGERPWMRMRNMKRFVMKPWSWVEIFIGNTLQRRQLSEAVLFDIFTKFGPVPRVCYQFAEGPLLDEDMEDRNKRVLALCEIVRSAYPINVPQLMDHQDFDEVFLLRPHDSDRRQEIYDVISPHIGRLIMDLHIQRPNGSSIPTKLYDLLHDGGQSPDLAAAVLFERFLCHSGNTWIEGRKIQERDKIRYSFGEGVIAGSATTMMQYVLEFARRFDAFTSMSPDSGEILWLPNSPAFNAFFVCLSSRYDGGYDDEYGIVPETPREFSTTILIATLARQHRIPTRALEDLASRFPEDRQPTTDRPWSVVFVVPERRNLECWVDSELWADKLKVALCRMVVTDDHLKKKL
;
A
#
# COMPACT_ATOMS: atom_id res chain seq x y z
N MET A 1 -48.78 -29.96 40.82
CA MET A 1 -47.70 -29.15 40.21
C MET A 1 -48.09 -28.89 38.76
N SER A 2 -48.20 -27.63 38.35
CA SER A 2 -48.64 -27.25 37.01
C SER A 2 -47.49 -27.35 36.02
N LEU A 3 -47.65 -28.13 34.94
CA LEU A 3 -46.78 -28.06 33.77
C LEU A 3 -47.22 -26.85 32.94
N GLY A 4 -46.42 -25.80 32.94
CA GLY A 4 -46.71 -24.59 32.18
C GLY A 4 -46.73 -24.86 30.68
N GLN A 5 -47.84 -24.51 30.02
CA GLN A 5 -47.93 -24.50 28.56
C GLN A 5 -47.05 -23.38 27.99
N GLY A 6 -45.80 -23.71 27.66
CA GLY A 6 -44.94 -22.85 26.87
C GLY A 6 -45.52 -22.68 25.47
N GLY A 7 -46.16 -21.54 25.22
CA GLY A 7 -46.84 -21.26 23.95
C GLY A 7 -45.88 -21.30 22.76
N PHE A 8 -46.07 -22.29 21.89
CA PHE A 8 -45.46 -22.32 20.55
C PHE A 8 -46.05 -21.20 19.70
N TYR A 9 -45.46 -20.00 19.77
CA TYR A 9 -45.70 -18.95 18.78
C TYR A 9 -45.16 -19.44 17.43
N GLY A 10 -46.07 -19.85 16.54
CA GLY A 10 -45.71 -20.49 15.27
C GLY A 10 -44.96 -19.54 14.34
N CYS A 11 -43.87 -20.04 13.72
CA CYS A 11 -43.01 -19.27 12.81
C CYS A 11 -43.75 -18.58 11.66
N ARG A 12 -44.92 -19.10 11.25
CA ARG A 12 -45.80 -18.49 10.24
C ARG A 12 -46.25 -17.06 10.56
N SER A 13 -46.21 -16.63 11.83
CA SER A 13 -46.60 -15.27 12.24
C SER A 13 -45.53 -14.20 12.01
N LEU A 14 -44.28 -14.58 11.70
CA LEU A 14 -43.16 -13.64 11.51
C LEU A 14 -43.23 -12.87 10.19
N PHE A 15 -43.99 -13.37 9.21
CA PHE A 15 -43.89 -12.93 7.82
C PHE A 15 -45.25 -12.46 7.28
N ARG A 16 -45.54 -11.16 7.42
CA ARG A 16 -46.63 -10.50 6.68
C ARG A 16 -46.10 -9.91 5.38
N GLU A 17 -46.95 -9.84 4.36
CA GLU A 17 -46.57 -9.34 3.03
C GLU A 17 -46.36 -7.82 3.05
N ALA A 18 -45.28 -7.38 2.40
CA ALA A 18 -45.01 -6.00 2.05
C ALA A 18 -44.78 -5.91 0.53
N GLY A 19 -45.06 -4.76 -0.07
CA GLY A 19 -44.94 -4.57 -1.52
C GLY A 19 -43.49 -4.73 -2.01
N ARG A 20 -43.32 -5.42 -3.14
CA ARG A 20 -42.04 -5.57 -3.83
C ARG A 20 -41.62 -4.23 -4.44
N ILE A 21 -40.43 -3.75 -4.11
CA ILE A 21 -39.78 -2.62 -4.79
C ILE A 21 -38.91 -3.22 -5.89
N ASP A 22 -39.13 -2.81 -7.14
CA ASP A 22 -38.29 -3.20 -8.28
C ASP A 22 -37.17 -2.17 -8.42
N LEU A 23 -35.92 -2.60 -8.27
CA LEU A 23 -34.73 -1.74 -8.29
C LEU A 23 -33.92 -2.05 -9.56
N GLY A 24 -33.97 -1.13 -10.52
CA GLY A 24 -33.27 -1.27 -11.81
C GLY A 24 -31.74 -1.22 -11.70
N SER A 25 -31.06 -1.37 -12.82
CA SER A 25 -29.58 -1.40 -12.94
C SER A 25 -28.87 -0.08 -12.58
N ASP A 26 -29.60 0.97 -12.25
CA ASP A 26 -29.14 2.36 -12.35
C ASP A 26 -28.37 2.85 -11.11
N PHE A 27 -27.96 1.96 -10.20
CA PHE A 27 -27.33 2.30 -8.91
C PHE A 27 -25.80 2.26 -8.93
N ILE A 28 -25.17 1.62 -9.93
CA ILE A 28 -23.71 1.60 -10.11
C ILE A 28 -23.38 2.46 -11.31
N HIS A 29 -22.59 3.51 -11.08
CA HIS A 29 -22.09 4.38 -12.14
C HIS A 29 -20.58 4.22 -12.29
N ASP A 30 -20.13 4.07 -13.53
CA ASP A 30 -18.72 4.16 -13.87
C ASP A 30 -18.33 5.65 -13.98
N ILE A 31 -17.41 6.09 -13.12
CA ILE A 31 -16.75 7.39 -13.24
C ILE A 31 -15.65 7.25 -14.29
N ASN A 32 -15.65 8.13 -15.28
CA ASN A 32 -14.71 8.05 -16.40
C ASN A 32 -13.29 8.50 -16.03
N ASN A 33 -12.34 7.60 -16.26
CA ASN A 33 -10.89 7.79 -16.31
C ASN A 33 -10.20 8.22 -14.99
N PRO A 34 -9.64 7.28 -14.20
CA PRO A 34 -9.66 5.82 -14.39
C PRO A 34 -11.07 5.24 -14.15
N PRO A 35 -11.45 4.12 -14.80
CA PRO A 35 -12.78 3.52 -14.67
C PRO A 35 -12.98 3.02 -13.24
N LEU A 36 -13.76 3.75 -12.45
CA LEU A 36 -14.04 3.41 -11.05
C LEU A 36 -15.53 3.51 -10.76
N ARG A 37 -16.01 2.55 -9.98
CA ARG A 37 -17.44 2.34 -9.73
C ARG A 37 -17.86 3.03 -8.44
N VAL A 38 -18.96 3.78 -8.51
CA VAL A 38 -19.64 4.30 -7.32
C VAL A 38 -21.03 3.69 -7.24
N LEU A 39 -21.30 3.07 -6.09
CA LEU A 39 -22.62 2.57 -5.73
C LEU A 39 -23.38 3.70 -5.01
N THR A 40 -24.38 4.25 -5.68
CA THR A 40 -25.33 5.20 -5.09
C THR A 40 -26.43 4.40 -4.41
N LEU A 41 -26.69 4.66 -3.13
CA LEU A 41 -27.84 4.09 -2.44
C LEU A 41 -29.10 4.90 -2.80
N PRO A 42 -30.27 4.27 -3.03
CA PRO A 42 -31.55 4.99 -3.11
C PRO A 42 -31.79 5.80 -1.82
N GLU A 43 -32.74 6.73 -1.82
CA GLU A 43 -33.02 7.76 -0.77
C GLU A 43 -33.29 7.23 0.65
N LEU A 44 -32.29 6.57 1.24
CA LEU A 44 -32.20 6.21 2.63
C LEU A 44 -31.67 7.43 3.38
N SER A 45 -32.22 7.71 4.55
CA SER A 45 -31.75 8.78 5.46
C SER A 45 -30.40 8.44 6.13
N VAL A 46 -29.56 7.66 5.46
CA VAL A 46 -28.27 7.14 5.90
C VAL A 46 -27.17 7.87 5.11
N LYS A 47 -26.14 8.35 5.82
CA LYS A 47 -24.93 8.91 5.20
C LYS A 47 -23.76 7.93 5.38
N PRO A 48 -22.89 7.74 4.38
CA PRO A 48 -22.91 8.37 3.05
C PRO A 48 -23.98 7.77 2.11
N GLN A 49 -24.44 8.57 1.15
CA GLN A 49 -25.38 8.12 0.10
C GLN A 49 -24.67 7.40 -1.07
N ALA A 50 -23.35 7.43 -1.10
CA ALA A 50 -22.52 6.85 -2.15
C ALA A 50 -21.31 6.13 -1.54
N MET A 51 -20.89 5.03 -2.16
CA MET A 51 -19.72 4.25 -1.76
C MET A 51 -18.85 3.95 -2.97
N LEU A 52 -17.53 4.15 -2.84
CA LEU A 52 -16.55 3.66 -3.81
C LEU A 52 -16.54 2.13 -3.80
N VAL A 53 -16.87 1.51 -4.92
CA VAL A 53 -16.70 0.07 -5.16
C VAL A 53 -15.26 -0.14 -5.60
N ARG A 54 -14.50 -0.84 -4.77
CA ARG A 54 -13.08 -1.14 -4.99
C ARG A 54 -12.95 -2.44 -5.79
N GLU A 55 -11.94 -2.54 -6.64
CA GLU A 55 -11.50 -3.81 -7.24
C GLU A 55 -11.27 -4.89 -6.15
N GLU A 56 -10.68 -4.47 -5.02
CA GLU A 56 -10.47 -5.30 -3.83
C GLU A 56 -11.78 -5.84 -3.20
N TYR A 57 -12.93 -5.19 -3.41
CA TYR A 57 -14.24 -5.74 -3.01
C TYR A 57 -14.74 -6.79 -3.98
N GLU A 58 -14.52 -6.60 -5.28
CA GLU A 58 -14.87 -7.60 -6.31
C GLU A 58 -13.98 -8.86 -6.16
N GLU A 59 -12.67 -8.70 -5.91
CA GLU A 59 -11.76 -9.81 -5.57
C GLU A 59 -12.21 -10.57 -4.29
N ALA A 60 -12.57 -9.84 -3.23
CA ALA A 60 -13.01 -10.44 -1.97
C ALA A 60 -14.35 -11.19 -2.11
N LEU A 61 -15.28 -10.67 -2.92
CA LEU A 61 -16.54 -11.34 -3.24
C LEU A 61 -16.30 -12.60 -4.09
N GLN A 62 -15.42 -12.54 -5.09
CA GLN A 62 -15.03 -13.72 -5.87
C GLN A 62 -14.42 -14.82 -4.98
N HIS A 63 -13.60 -14.46 -3.99
CA HIS A 63 -13.08 -15.41 -3.01
C HIS A 63 -14.19 -16.01 -2.13
N VAL A 64 -15.17 -15.20 -1.72
CA VAL A 64 -16.38 -15.64 -1.01
C VAL A 64 -17.17 -16.65 -1.84
N ASP A 65 -17.42 -16.39 -3.12
CA ASP A 65 -18.23 -17.24 -4.00
C ASP A 65 -17.54 -18.57 -4.28
N LEU A 66 -16.22 -18.56 -4.58
CA LEU A 66 -15.42 -19.77 -4.72
C LEU A 66 -15.40 -20.61 -3.42
N ARG A 67 -15.37 -19.94 -2.26
CA ARG A 67 -15.42 -20.63 -0.96
C ARG A 67 -16.81 -21.20 -0.69
N TYR A 68 -17.87 -20.47 -1.01
CA TYR A 68 -19.25 -20.89 -0.87
C TYR A 68 -19.56 -22.09 -1.75
N ALA A 69 -19.26 -22.02 -3.05
CA ALA A 69 -19.48 -23.10 -4.02
C ALA A 69 -18.79 -24.42 -3.62
N SER A 70 -17.58 -24.34 -3.04
CA SER A 70 -16.88 -25.53 -2.57
C SER A 70 -17.35 -26.03 -1.20
N HIS A 71 -17.81 -25.14 -0.30
CA HIS A 71 -18.18 -25.44 1.08
C HIS A 71 -19.35 -24.54 1.57
N PRO A 72 -20.61 -24.85 1.22
CA PRO A 72 -21.76 -23.98 1.54
C PRO A 72 -22.02 -23.77 3.03
N SER A 73 -21.70 -24.76 3.87
CA SER A 73 -21.74 -24.64 5.34
C SER A 73 -20.46 -24.02 5.94
N GLY A 74 -19.59 -23.46 5.10
CA GLY A 74 -18.32 -22.85 5.49
C GLY A 74 -18.45 -21.40 5.97
N GLY A 75 -17.37 -20.66 5.75
CA GLY A 75 -17.33 -19.21 5.86
C GLY A 75 -16.01 -18.59 5.41
N VAL A 76 -15.94 -17.26 5.44
CA VAL A 76 -14.76 -16.43 5.15
C VAL A 76 -14.55 -15.39 6.26
N LEU A 77 -13.29 -15.23 6.67
CA LEU A 77 -12.82 -14.17 7.57
C LEU A 77 -12.17 -13.07 6.73
N ILE A 78 -12.80 -11.90 6.66
CA ILE A 78 -12.28 -10.71 6.01
C ILE A 78 -11.46 -9.93 7.04
N THR A 79 -10.14 -9.90 6.86
CA THR A 79 -9.18 -9.20 7.74
C THR A 79 -8.37 -8.18 6.92
N GLY A 80 -7.39 -7.54 7.55
CA GLY A 80 -6.60 -6.45 6.97
C GLY A 80 -6.54 -5.27 7.93
N HIS A 81 -5.75 -4.24 7.60
CA HIS A 81 -5.51 -3.11 8.49
C HIS A 81 -6.80 -2.39 8.95
N PRO A 82 -6.88 -1.84 10.18
CA PRO A 82 -8.04 -1.06 10.61
C PRO A 82 -8.30 0.15 9.69
N GLY A 83 -9.57 0.52 9.50
CA GLY A 83 -9.92 1.71 8.71
C GLY A 83 -9.90 1.57 7.17
N ILE A 84 -9.47 0.44 6.59
CA ILE A 84 -9.42 0.23 5.11
C ILE A 84 -10.76 -0.15 4.45
N GLY A 85 -11.87 -0.16 5.19
CA GLY A 85 -13.20 -0.42 4.63
C GLY A 85 -13.72 -1.87 4.70
N LYS A 86 -13.24 -2.71 5.63
CA LYS A 86 -13.79 -4.08 5.82
C LYS A 86 -15.31 -4.10 6.09
N SER A 87 -15.80 -3.19 6.93
CA SER A 87 -17.23 -3.00 7.20
C SER A 87 -18.00 -2.51 5.95
N LEU A 88 -17.36 -1.67 5.14
CA LEU A 88 -17.91 -1.22 3.85
C LEU A 88 -18.00 -2.37 2.84
N PHE A 89 -17.04 -3.31 2.82
CA PHE A 89 -17.15 -4.54 2.04
C PHE A 89 -18.38 -5.37 2.45
N LEU A 90 -18.66 -5.53 3.74
CA LEU A 90 -19.90 -6.20 4.17
C LEU A 90 -21.15 -5.45 3.70
N GLN A 91 -21.15 -4.11 3.77
CA GLN A 91 -22.26 -3.30 3.26
C GLN A 91 -22.41 -3.40 1.74
N TYR A 92 -21.32 -3.52 0.99
CA TYR A 92 -21.33 -3.81 -0.45
C TYR A 92 -22.01 -5.14 -0.74
N VAL A 93 -21.57 -6.24 -0.09
CA VAL A 93 -22.21 -7.56 -0.24
C VAL A 93 -23.70 -7.53 0.17
N LEU A 94 -24.03 -6.80 1.24
CA LEU A 94 -25.41 -6.62 1.70
C LEU A 94 -26.28 -5.97 0.62
N VAL A 95 -25.83 -4.85 0.04
CA VAL A 95 -26.60 -4.14 -0.99
C VAL A 95 -26.71 -4.94 -2.28
N MET A 96 -25.62 -5.58 -2.75
CA MET A 96 -25.66 -6.43 -3.94
C MET A 96 -26.71 -7.56 -3.80
N ARG A 97 -26.73 -8.24 -2.65
CA ARG A 97 -27.68 -9.31 -2.35
C ARG A 97 -29.12 -8.81 -2.23
N ILE A 98 -29.34 -7.64 -1.63
CA ILE A 98 -30.66 -6.99 -1.57
C ILE A 98 -31.17 -6.63 -2.98
N LEU A 99 -30.30 -6.08 -3.85
CA LEU A 99 -30.64 -5.73 -5.23
C LEU A 99 -30.98 -6.97 -6.07
N GLN A 100 -30.34 -8.11 -5.79
CA GLN A 100 -30.65 -9.41 -6.39
C GLN A 100 -31.94 -10.05 -5.81
N GLY A 101 -32.57 -9.43 -4.80
CA GLY A 101 -33.73 -9.97 -4.09
C GLY A 101 -33.41 -11.17 -3.20
N GLU A 102 -32.13 -11.43 -2.93
CA GLU A 102 -31.65 -12.60 -2.23
C GLU A 102 -31.64 -12.42 -0.70
N PRO A 103 -32.06 -13.43 0.07
CA PRO A 103 -32.09 -13.35 1.52
C PRO A 103 -30.67 -13.27 2.10
N ILE A 104 -30.51 -12.43 3.12
CA ILE A 104 -29.22 -12.19 3.78
C ILE A 104 -29.41 -11.72 5.22
N LEU A 105 -28.54 -12.23 6.10
CA LEU A 105 -28.47 -11.83 7.51
C LEU A 105 -27.31 -10.84 7.70
N TYR A 106 -27.50 -9.82 8.54
CA TYR A 106 -26.44 -8.89 8.94
C TYR A 106 -26.43 -8.71 10.46
N GLN A 107 -25.27 -8.92 11.08
CA GLN A 107 -25.03 -8.70 12.50
C GLN A 107 -23.90 -7.67 12.68
N HIS A 108 -24.21 -6.54 13.32
CA HIS A 108 -23.21 -5.56 13.76
C HIS A 108 -23.33 -5.22 15.26
N GLN A 109 -24.25 -5.89 15.98
CA GLN A 109 -24.53 -5.72 17.41
C GLN A 109 -24.64 -7.08 18.12
N PRO A 110 -24.36 -7.17 19.44
CA PRO A 110 -24.44 -8.44 20.18
C PRO A 110 -25.86 -8.98 20.41
N ASP A 111 -26.85 -8.09 20.51
CA ASP A 111 -28.21 -8.43 20.92
C ASP A 111 -29.13 -8.83 19.75
N CYS A 112 -28.81 -8.41 18.52
CA CYS A 112 -29.68 -8.62 17.36
C CYS A 112 -28.96 -8.90 16.04
N VAL A 113 -29.67 -9.59 15.16
CA VAL A 113 -29.34 -9.81 13.73
C VAL A 113 -30.49 -9.27 12.88
N TYR A 114 -30.18 -8.62 11.78
CA TYR A 114 -31.15 -8.18 10.79
C TYR A 114 -31.26 -9.21 9.68
N LEU A 115 -32.46 -9.71 9.40
CA LEU A 115 -32.75 -10.52 8.21
C LEU A 115 -33.39 -9.62 7.16
N PHE A 116 -32.74 -9.50 6.01
CA PHE A 116 -33.29 -8.91 4.80
C PHE A 116 -33.88 -10.03 3.94
N HIS A 117 -35.13 -9.87 3.52
CA HIS A 117 -35.89 -10.86 2.77
C HIS A 117 -36.87 -10.14 1.83
N GLY A 118 -37.33 -10.79 0.75
CA GLY A 118 -38.35 -10.23 -0.15
C GLY A 118 -39.73 -9.91 0.47
N LYS A 119 -39.88 -10.04 1.80
CA LYS A 119 -41.07 -9.66 2.58
C LYS A 119 -40.81 -8.44 3.49
N GLY A 120 -39.59 -7.89 3.50
CA GLY A 120 -39.18 -6.79 4.38
C GLY A 120 -37.92 -7.11 5.20
N VAL A 121 -37.64 -6.25 6.18
CA VAL A 121 -36.47 -6.36 7.08
C VAL A 121 -36.95 -6.70 8.49
N PHE A 122 -36.33 -7.71 9.10
CA PHE A 122 -36.71 -8.23 10.42
C PHE A 122 -35.54 -8.11 11.40
N ARG A 123 -35.73 -7.39 12.50
CA ARG A 123 -34.78 -7.38 13.63
C ARG A 123 -35.04 -8.58 14.53
N LEU A 124 -34.04 -9.45 14.67
CA LEU A 124 -34.14 -10.76 15.31
C LEU A 124 -33.21 -10.82 16.53
N PRO A 125 -33.73 -10.99 17.76
CA PRO A 125 -32.90 -11.21 18.95
C PRO A 125 -31.99 -12.45 18.79
N THR A 126 -30.73 -12.36 19.24
CA THR A 126 -29.73 -13.42 19.04
C THR A 126 -30.08 -14.73 19.76
N ASP A 127 -30.78 -14.67 20.89
CA ASP A 127 -31.34 -15.82 21.62
C ASP A 127 -32.42 -16.57 20.82
N ARG A 128 -33.09 -15.91 19.87
CA ARG A 128 -34.18 -16.47 19.06
C ARG A 128 -33.74 -16.99 17.68
N LEU A 129 -32.47 -16.89 17.33
CA LEU A 129 -31.94 -17.34 16.03
C LEU A 129 -32.21 -18.83 15.71
N GLU A 130 -32.41 -19.71 16.70
CA GLU A 130 -32.81 -21.11 16.43
C GLU A 130 -34.18 -21.24 15.74
N ALA A 131 -35.10 -20.31 15.99
CA ALA A 131 -36.37 -20.25 15.26
C ALA A 131 -36.15 -19.82 13.82
N VAL A 132 -35.17 -18.94 13.57
CA VAL A 132 -34.79 -18.42 12.26
C VAL A 132 -34.08 -19.49 11.43
N SER A 133 -33.15 -20.26 12.00
CA SER A 133 -32.52 -21.39 11.31
C SER A 133 -33.52 -22.48 10.93
N ARG A 134 -34.55 -22.72 11.76
CA ARG A 134 -35.68 -23.61 11.41
C ARG A 134 -36.58 -23.00 10.34
N ALA A 135 -36.87 -21.71 10.40
CA ALA A 135 -37.64 -21.01 9.38
C ALA A 135 -36.93 -21.01 8.02
N ALA A 136 -35.61 -20.83 7.97
CA ALA A 136 -34.81 -20.88 6.75
C ALA A 136 -34.93 -22.21 5.99
N GLN A 137 -35.01 -23.33 6.72
CA GLN A 137 -35.25 -24.66 6.14
C GLN A 137 -36.68 -24.83 5.60
N LEU A 138 -37.66 -24.12 6.17
CA LEU A 138 -39.07 -24.20 5.78
C LEU A 138 -39.45 -23.23 4.65
N GLU A 139 -38.84 -22.04 4.63
CA GLU A 139 -39.06 -20.98 3.64
C GLU A 139 -37.93 -20.92 2.58
N GLN A 140 -37.12 -21.97 2.47
CA GLN A 140 -36.14 -22.19 1.39
C GLN A 140 -35.06 -21.09 1.24
N PHE A 141 -34.58 -20.53 2.36
CA PHE A 141 -33.44 -19.60 2.39
C PHE A 141 -32.25 -20.14 3.19
N SER A 142 -32.07 -21.46 3.20
CA SER A 142 -30.96 -22.14 3.87
C SER A 142 -29.58 -21.85 3.26
N ASP A 143 -29.54 -21.27 2.07
CA ASP A 143 -28.36 -20.82 1.33
C ASP A 143 -27.98 -19.35 1.59
N ALA A 144 -28.76 -18.62 2.39
CA ALA A 144 -28.51 -17.21 2.68
C ALA A 144 -27.13 -16.98 3.34
N PHE A 145 -26.48 -15.89 2.93
CA PHE A 145 -25.26 -15.42 3.61
C PHE A 145 -25.59 -14.80 4.97
N ALA A 146 -24.67 -14.92 5.92
CA ALA A 146 -24.67 -14.23 7.20
C ALA A 146 -23.43 -13.34 7.30
N LEU A 147 -23.63 -12.04 7.18
CA LEU A 147 -22.61 -11.01 7.28
C LEU A 147 -22.44 -10.60 8.75
N VAL A 148 -21.21 -10.56 9.26
CA VAL A 148 -20.93 -10.21 10.66
C VAL A 148 -19.79 -9.22 10.77
N ASP A 149 -20.07 -8.04 11.32
CA ASP A 149 -19.08 -6.97 11.52
C ASP A 149 -18.53 -7.03 12.95
N VAL A 150 -17.48 -7.84 13.14
CA VAL A 150 -16.82 -8.00 14.44
C VAL A 150 -16.04 -6.71 14.73
N SER A 151 -16.50 -5.98 15.74
CA SER A 151 -16.08 -4.62 16.06
C SER A 151 -15.95 -4.44 17.57
N GLY A 152 -15.73 -3.22 18.06
CA GLY A 152 -15.52 -2.97 19.49
C GLY A 152 -16.68 -3.39 20.39
N GLU A 153 -17.91 -3.38 19.88
CA GLU A 153 -19.09 -3.85 20.63
C GLU A 153 -19.36 -5.35 20.43
N LEU A 154 -18.98 -5.92 19.28
CA LEU A 154 -19.28 -7.30 18.88
C LEU A 154 -18.01 -8.15 18.80
N GLU A 155 -17.68 -8.88 19.86
CA GLU A 155 -16.47 -9.70 19.94
C GLU A 155 -16.52 -11.05 19.19
N GLU A 156 -17.71 -11.62 19.04
CA GLU A 156 -17.94 -12.87 18.32
C GLU A 156 -19.32 -12.89 17.62
N PRO A 157 -19.46 -13.58 16.47
CA PRO A 157 -20.75 -13.83 15.87
C PRO A 157 -21.71 -14.54 16.84
N ALA A 158 -23.02 -14.32 16.68
CA ALA A 158 -24.02 -14.99 17.49
C ALA A 158 -23.84 -16.53 17.43
N LYS A 159 -23.88 -17.20 18.59
CA LYS A 159 -23.58 -18.64 18.75
C LYS A 159 -24.34 -19.54 17.76
N ASN A 160 -25.57 -19.14 17.41
CA ASN A 160 -26.40 -19.85 16.45
C ASN A 160 -25.86 -19.77 15.01
N LEU A 161 -25.22 -18.66 14.61
CA LEU A 161 -24.50 -18.56 13.33
C LEU A 161 -23.23 -19.43 13.32
N LEU A 162 -22.49 -19.48 14.44
CA LEU A 162 -21.27 -20.29 14.61
C LEU A 162 -21.53 -21.81 14.65
N SER A 163 -22.75 -22.23 14.99
CA SER A 163 -23.15 -23.63 15.07
C SER A 163 -22.86 -24.38 13.76
N GLN A 164 -22.32 -25.60 13.84
CA GLN A 164 -22.14 -26.49 12.70
C GLN A 164 -23.47 -26.87 12.01
N ARG A 165 -24.61 -26.65 12.68
CA ARG A 165 -25.96 -26.88 12.14
C ARG A 165 -26.61 -25.64 11.56
N SER A 166 -26.00 -24.45 11.69
CA SER A 166 -26.54 -23.26 11.04
C SER A 166 -26.41 -23.41 9.52
N PRO A 167 -27.48 -23.17 8.75
CA PRO A 167 -27.46 -23.41 7.32
C PRO A 167 -26.68 -22.31 6.57
N PHE A 168 -26.63 -21.10 7.13
CA PHE A 168 -26.09 -19.89 6.50
C PHE A 168 -24.58 -19.92 6.30
N PHE A 169 -24.10 -19.40 5.17
CA PHE A 169 -22.67 -19.20 4.92
C PHE A 169 -22.15 -17.94 5.63
N LEU A 170 -21.12 -18.06 6.46
CA LEU A 170 -20.68 -16.98 7.35
C LEU A 170 -19.57 -16.12 6.71
N ILE A 171 -19.80 -14.82 6.56
CA ILE A 171 -18.78 -13.85 6.13
C ILE A 171 -18.57 -12.86 7.28
N ALA A 172 -17.42 -12.92 7.94
CA ALA A 172 -17.14 -12.05 9.09
C ALA A 172 -15.99 -11.09 8.79
N ALA A 173 -16.23 -9.78 8.90
CA ALA A 173 -15.16 -8.79 8.97
C ALA A 173 -14.57 -8.81 10.38
N VAL A 174 -13.25 -8.87 10.51
CA VAL A 174 -12.55 -8.95 11.79
C VAL A 174 -11.39 -7.95 11.88
N PRO A 175 -11.11 -7.39 13.07
CA PRO A 175 -9.84 -6.70 13.33
C PRO A 175 -8.69 -7.73 13.28
N PRO A 176 -7.50 -7.35 12.79
CA PRO A 176 -6.41 -8.31 12.62
C PRO A 176 -5.80 -8.77 13.95
N ARG A 177 -5.89 -7.93 14.99
CA ARG A 177 -5.34 -8.18 16.32
C ARG A 177 -6.22 -9.05 17.23
N THR A 178 -7.22 -9.74 16.70
CA THR A 178 -8.13 -10.54 17.54
C THR A 178 -7.50 -11.81 18.12
N GLY A 179 -6.30 -12.18 17.67
CA GLY A 179 -5.72 -13.51 17.83
C GLY A 179 -6.53 -14.57 17.07
N GLU A 180 -6.07 -15.82 17.08
CA GLU A 180 -6.93 -16.94 16.63
C GLU A 180 -7.98 -17.26 17.68
N ARG A 181 -9.05 -16.44 17.72
CA ARG A 181 -10.20 -16.68 18.59
C ARG A 181 -10.77 -18.08 18.31
N PRO A 182 -11.19 -18.86 19.33
CA PRO A 182 -11.71 -20.22 19.12
C PRO A 182 -12.82 -20.31 18.06
N TRP A 183 -13.67 -19.28 17.98
CA TRP A 183 -14.75 -19.22 16.99
C TRP A 183 -14.27 -19.09 15.53
N MET A 184 -13.09 -18.50 15.28
CA MET A 184 -12.52 -18.38 13.92
C MET A 184 -12.14 -19.72 13.30
N ARG A 185 -11.88 -20.73 14.14
CA ARG A 185 -11.61 -22.11 13.72
C ARG A 185 -12.91 -22.92 13.53
N MET A 186 -14.05 -22.41 14.01
CA MET A 186 -15.36 -23.00 13.71
C MET A 186 -15.71 -22.79 12.23
N ARG A 187 -16.70 -23.54 11.71
CA ARG A 187 -17.19 -23.43 10.32
C ARG A 187 -16.11 -23.56 9.22
N ASN A 188 -14.89 -24.02 9.53
CA ASN A 188 -13.76 -24.12 8.58
C ASN A 188 -13.57 -22.81 7.79
N MET A 189 -13.59 -21.66 8.47
CA MET A 189 -13.50 -20.36 7.80
C MET A 189 -12.14 -20.21 7.09
N LYS A 190 -12.12 -19.52 5.94
CA LYS A 190 -10.89 -19.17 5.22
C LYS A 190 -10.62 -17.68 5.34
N ARG A 191 -9.38 -17.30 5.57
CA ARG A 191 -8.96 -15.91 5.73
C ARG A 191 -8.73 -15.25 4.37
N PHE A 192 -9.20 -14.03 4.21
CA PHE A 192 -8.88 -13.13 3.11
C PHE A 192 -8.38 -11.82 3.72
N VAL A 193 -7.10 -11.51 3.52
CA VAL A 193 -6.45 -10.28 4.00
C VAL A 193 -6.59 -9.22 2.92
N MET A 194 -7.37 -8.18 3.22
CA MET A 194 -7.64 -7.10 2.26
C MET A 194 -6.42 -6.18 2.06
N LYS A 195 -6.20 -5.75 0.82
CA LYS A 195 -5.24 -4.68 0.48
C LYS A 195 -5.68 -3.33 1.09
N PRO A 196 -4.72 -2.53 1.60
CA PRO A 196 -4.88 -1.09 1.81
C PRO A 196 -5.30 -0.33 0.55
N TRP A 197 -5.61 0.96 0.66
CA TRP A 197 -6.05 1.76 -0.50
C TRP A 197 -4.87 2.32 -1.30
N SER A 198 -4.95 2.27 -2.62
CA SER A 198 -4.07 3.03 -3.51
C SER A 198 -4.27 4.53 -3.34
N TRP A 199 -3.29 5.33 -3.80
CA TRP A 199 -3.44 6.79 -3.85
C TRP A 199 -4.67 7.22 -4.68
N VAL A 200 -4.93 6.56 -5.80
CA VAL A 200 -6.08 6.83 -6.68
C VAL A 200 -7.41 6.62 -5.94
N GLU A 201 -7.55 5.52 -5.19
CA GLU A 201 -8.72 5.28 -4.36
C GLU A 201 -8.87 6.35 -3.26
N ILE A 202 -7.76 6.78 -2.63
CA ILE A 202 -7.78 7.84 -1.60
C ILE A 202 -8.20 9.20 -2.18
N PHE A 203 -7.65 9.56 -3.34
CA PHE A 203 -8.01 10.79 -4.04
C PHE A 203 -9.49 10.82 -4.45
N ILE A 204 -10.04 9.71 -4.93
CA ILE A 204 -11.44 9.64 -5.36
C ILE A 204 -12.38 9.49 -4.16
N GLY A 205 -12.01 8.72 -3.13
CA GLY A 205 -12.79 8.64 -1.90
C GLY A 205 -12.89 9.97 -1.15
N ASN A 206 -11.90 10.88 -1.29
CA ASN A 206 -11.99 12.26 -0.82
C ASN A 206 -13.18 13.01 -1.45
N THR A 207 -13.52 12.76 -2.72
CA THR A 207 -14.66 13.42 -3.39
C THR A 207 -16.01 13.04 -2.76
N LEU A 208 -16.09 11.85 -2.14
CA LEU A 208 -17.27 11.31 -1.44
C LEU A 208 -17.39 11.79 0.02
N GLN A 209 -16.39 12.51 0.55
CA GLN A 209 -16.43 13.02 1.92
C GLN A 209 -17.30 14.28 2.03
N ARG A 210 -17.84 14.54 3.23
CA ARG A 210 -18.68 15.73 3.50
C ARG A 210 -17.93 17.05 3.32
N ARG A 211 -16.62 17.03 3.57
CA ARG A 211 -15.66 18.10 3.32
C ARG A 211 -14.50 17.46 2.58
N GLN A 212 -14.10 18.07 1.47
CA GLN A 212 -13.00 17.60 0.66
C GLN A 212 -11.71 18.30 1.13
N LEU A 213 -10.63 17.55 1.28
CA LEU A 213 -9.29 18.11 1.44
C LEU A 213 -8.73 18.52 0.07
N SER A 214 -7.82 19.50 0.05
CA SER A 214 -7.05 19.77 -1.17
C SER A 214 -6.10 18.61 -1.48
N GLU A 215 -5.85 18.35 -2.76
CA GLU A 215 -5.01 17.23 -3.21
C GLU A 215 -3.64 17.22 -2.53
N ALA A 216 -2.98 18.38 -2.44
CA ALA A 216 -1.68 18.52 -1.79
C ALA A 216 -1.69 18.15 -0.29
N VAL A 217 -2.74 18.53 0.44
CA VAL A 217 -2.90 18.17 1.86
C VAL A 217 -3.20 16.68 2.01
N LEU A 218 -4.09 16.14 1.18
CA LEU A 218 -4.43 14.72 1.19
C LEU A 218 -3.22 13.83 0.85
N PHE A 219 -2.38 14.27 -0.10
CA PHE A 219 -1.16 13.57 -0.48
C PHE A 219 -0.09 13.63 0.61
N ASP A 220 0.07 14.77 1.28
CA ASP A 220 0.96 14.90 2.43
C ASP A 220 0.52 14.00 3.60
N ILE A 221 -0.78 13.92 3.90
CA ILE A 221 -1.34 12.98 4.89
C ILE A 221 -1.11 11.52 4.47
N PHE A 222 -1.38 11.17 3.21
CA PHE A 222 -1.17 9.82 2.67
C PHE A 222 0.31 9.39 2.71
N THR A 223 1.23 10.28 2.36
CA THR A 223 2.68 9.99 2.38
C THR A 223 3.26 9.97 3.81
N LYS A 224 2.65 10.69 4.76
CA LYS A 224 3.05 10.67 6.18
C LYS A 224 2.48 9.48 6.95
N PHE A 225 1.20 9.19 6.81
CA PHE A 225 0.47 8.23 7.66
C PHE A 225 -0.10 7.02 6.90
N GLY A 226 0.20 6.91 5.60
CA GLY A 226 -0.02 5.71 4.81
C GLY A 226 -1.41 5.55 4.19
N PRO A 227 -1.63 4.41 3.51
CA PRO A 227 -2.81 4.12 2.68
C PRO A 227 -4.10 3.77 3.45
N VAL A 228 -4.44 4.56 4.48
CA VAL A 228 -5.53 4.27 5.41
C VAL A 228 -6.63 5.35 5.32
N PRO A 229 -7.77 5.08 4.67
CA PRO A 229 -8.83 6.08 4.42
C PRO A 229 -9.35 6.75 5.68
N ARG A 230 -9.56 5.96 6.75
CA ARG A 230 -9.97 6.49 8.05
C ARG A 230 -9.02 7.59 8.53
N VAL A 231 -7.72 7.39 8.37
CA VAL A 231 -6.69 8.37 8.74
C VAL A 231 -6.71 9.54 7.76
N CYS A 232 -6.69 9.27 6.46
CA CYS A 232 -6.67 10.30 5.42
C CYS A 232 -7.85 11.29 5.52
N TYR A 233 -9.04 10.81 5.88
CA TYR A 233 -10.25 11.64 5.94
C TYR A 233 -10.62 12.12 7.34
N GLN A 234 -10.04 11.60 8.42
CA GLN A 234 -10.29 12.10 9.79
C GLN A 234 -9.99 13.61 9.88
N PHE A 235 -8.91 14.05 9.24
CA PHE A 235 -8.52 15.46 9.14
C PHE A 235 -9.50 16.34 8.33
N ALA A 236 -10.35 15.74 7.49
CA ALA A 236 -11.38 16.48 6.76
C ALA A 236 -12.51 16.96 7.69
N GLU A 237 -12.76 16.26 8.79
CA GLU A 237 -13.83 16.57 9.74
C GLU A 237 -13.43 17.64 10.78
N GLY A 238 -12.13 17.83 11.03
CA GLY A 238 -11.59 18.75 12.04
C GLY A 238 -11.20 20.15 11.52
N PRO A 239 -11.27 21.21 12.36
CA PRO A 239 -10.72 22.53 12.02
C PRO A 239 -9.21 22.67 12.27
N LEU A 240 -8.57 21.75 13.02
CA LEU A 240 -7.21 21.87 13.55
C LEU A 240 -6.24 20.84 12.95
N LEU A 241 -6.15 20.84 11.61
CA LEU A 241 -5.29 19.92 10.83
C LEU A 241 -3.87 19.79 11.41
N ASP A 242 -3.20 20.91 11.66
CA ASP A 242 -1.80 20.93 12.10
C ASP A 242 -1.62 20.35 13.51
N GLU A 243 -2.55 20.63 14.43
CA GLU A 243 -2.52 20.10 15.81
C GLU A 243 -2.76 18.59 15.82
N ASP A 244 -3.76 18.11 15.06
CA ASP A 244 -4.06 16.68 14.92
C ASP A 244 -2.87 15.92 14.30
N MET A 245 -2.17 16.53 13.34
CA MET A 245 -0.98 15.95 12.72
C MET A 245 0.24 15.94 13.66
N GLU A 246 0.45 17.00 14.46
CA GLU A 246 1.54 17.06 15.43
C GLU A 246 1.32 16.06 16.59
N ASP A 247 0.09 15.93 17.08
CA ASP A 247 -0.28 14.95 18.11
C ASP A 247 -0.13 13.50 17.60
N ARG A 248 -0.54 13.22 16.36
CA ARG A 248 -0.30 11.93 15.71
C ARG A 248 1.20 11.63 15.57
N ASN A 249 2.01 12.61 15.17
CA ASN A 249 3.48 12.47 15.13
C ASN A 249 4.07 12.21 16.52
N LYS A 250 3.58 12.86 17.59
CA LYS A 250 4.00 12.60 18.97
C LYS A 250 3.69 11.17 19.42
N ARG A 251 2.49 10.64 19.11
CA ARG A 251 2.16 9.23 19.39
C ARG A 251 3.06 8.25 18.64
N VAL A 252 3.28 8.49 17.35
CA VAL A 252 4.19 7.67 16.54
C VAL A 252 5.61 7.69 17.11
N LEU A 253 6.17 8.87 17.42
CA LEU A 253 7.49 8.99 18.04
C LEU A 253 7.57 8.26 19.40
N ALA A 254 6.53 8.35 20.23
CA ALA A 254 6.47 7.64 21.51
C ALA A 254 6.50 6.10 21.33
N LEU A 255 5.77 5.56 20.34
CA LEU A 255 5.87 4.14 20.01
C LEU A 255 7.23 3.78 19.39
N CYS A 256 7.79 4.63 18.52
CA CYS A 256 9.12 4.41 17.97
C CYS A 256 10.21 4.42 19.05
N GLU A 257 10.04 5.17 20.14
CA GLU A 257 10.89 5.11 21.34
C GLU A 257 10.76 3.79 22.11
N ILE A 258 9.54 3.24 22.23
CA ILE A 258 9.32 1.90 22.80
C ILE A 258 10.01 0.85 21.91
N VAL A 259 9.80 0.90 20.60
CA VAL A 259 10.48 0.05 19.61
C VAL A 259 12.01 0.16 19.75
N ARG A 260 12.55 1.38 19.88
CA ARG A 260 13.98 1.65 20.11
C ARG A 260 14.49 1.03 21.42
N SER A 261 13.68 0.98 22.48
CA SER A 261 14.06 0.38 23.76
C SER A 261 14.02 -1.16 23.75
N ALA A 262 13.08 -1.75 23.02
CA ALA A 262 12.74 -3.18 23.07
C ALA A 262 13.65 -4.10 22.23
N TYR A 263 14.88 -3.68 21.89
CA TYR A 263 15.74 -4.44 20.98
C TYR A 263 16.35 -5.70 21.64
N PRO A 264 16.28 -6.90 21.03
CA PRO A 264 15.72 -7.20 19.71
C PRO A 264 14.19 -7.18 19.69
N ILE A 265 13.64 -6.40 18.76
CA ILE A 265 12.20 -6.13 18.68
C ILE A 265 11.46 -7.39 18.29
N ASN A 266 10.63 -7.87 19.21
CA ASN A 266 9.66 -8.92 18.96
C ASN A 266 8.36 -8.26 18.48
N VAL A 267 8.15 -8.16 17.17
CA VAL A 267 6.95 -7.52 16.57
C VAL A 267 5.64 -8.02 17.21
N PRO A 268 5.42 -9.32 17.45
CA PRO A 268 4.32 -9.84 18.26
C PRO A 268 4.07 -9.16 19.62
N GLN A 269 5.11 -8.74 20.35
CA GLN A 269 4.95 -8.01 21.63
C GLN A 269 4.48 -6.56 21.44
N LEU A 270 4.73 -5.98 20.26
CA LEU A 270 4.24 -4.63 19.92
C LEU A 270 2.81 -4.66 19.41
N MET A 271 2.29 -5.80 18.92
CA MET A 271 0.93 -5.90 18.38
C MET A 271 -0.15 -5.53 19.40
N ASP A 272 0.09 -5.71 20.69
CA ASP A 272 -0.83 -5.32 21.77
C ASP A 272 -0.80 -3.80 22.08
N HIS A 273 0.18 -3.05 21.57
CA HIS A 273 0.27 -1.60 21.80
C HIS A 273 -0.81 -0.86 21.01
N GLN A 274 -1.61 0.00 21.65
CA GLN A 274 -2.75 0.68 21.01
C GLN A 274 -2.38 1.33 19.66
N ASP A 275 -1.25 2.06 19.62
CA ASP A 275 -0.75 2.80 18.45
C ASP A 275 0.00 1.94 17.42
N PHE A 276 0.03 0.60 17.54
CA PHE A 276 0.77 -0.26 16.61
C PHE A 276 0.34 -0.09 15.14
N ASP A 277 -0.96 0.02 14.87
CA ASP A 277 -1.50 0.32 13.54
C ASP A 277 -1.20 1.77 13.07
N GLU A 278 -0.69 2.66 13.94
CA GLU A 278 -0.24 4.00 13.53
C GLU A 278 1.20 3.97 12.99
N VAL A 279 1.93 2.86 13.20
CA VAL A 279 3.33 2.66 12.79
C VAL A 279 3.49 1.53 11.77
N PHE A 280 2.67 0.47 11.86
CA PHE A 280 2.76 -0.70 10.99
C PHE A 280 1.48 -0.90 10.17
N LEU A 281 1.64 -1.08 8.86
CA LEU A 281 0.57 -1.34 7.91
C LEU A 281 0.41 -2.84 7.70
N LEU A 282 -0.80 -3.35 7.92
CA LEU A 282 -1.14 -4.72 7.57
C LEU A 282 -1.57 -4.82 6.11
N ARG A 283 -0.91 -5.70 5.35
CA ARG A 283 -1.29 -6.10 3.99
C ARG A 283 -1.28 -7.64 3.82
N PRO A 284 -1.91 -8.18 2.77
CA PRO A 284 -1.69 -9.58 2.38
C PRO A 284 -0.23 -9.85 1.99
N HIS A 285 0.21 -11.11 2.15
CA HIS A 285 1.38 -11.63 1.47
C HIS A 285 1.13 -11.71 -0.04
N ASP A 286 2.09 -11.29 -0.85
CA ASP A 286 1.90 -11.05 -2.29
C ASP A 286 1.53 -12.34 -3.07
N SER A 287 2.03 -13.49 -2.62
CA SER A 287 1.66 -14.82 -3.16
C SER A 287 0.53 -15.54 -2.43
N ASP A 288 0.07 -15.07 -1.26
CA ASP A 288 -0.97 -15.74 -0.49
C ASP A 288 -1.84 -14.77 0.34
N ARG A 289 -3.01 -14.42 -0.19
CA ARG A 289 -4.04 -13.57 0.44
C ARG A 289 -4.55 -14.10 1.81
N ARG A 290 -4.13 -15.28 2.28
CA ARG A 290 -4.43 -15.81 3.63
C ARG A 290 -3.41 -15.37 4.69
N GLN A 291 -2.25 -14.88 4.29
CA GLN A 291 -1.14 -14.54 5.20
C GLN A 291 -1.09 -13.02 5.43
N GLU A 292 -0.85 -12.65 6.68
CA GLU A 292 -0.78 -11.27 7.15
C GLU A 292 0.70 -10.82 7.22
N ILE A 293 1.04 -9.71 6.55
CA ILE A 293 2.34 -9.04 6.62
C ILE A 293 2.18 -7.65 7.25
N TYR A 294 3.08 -7.28 8.14
CA TYR A 294 3.14 -5.94 8.76
C TYR A 294 4.37 -5.17 8.27
N ASP A 295 4.19 -4.27 7.29
CA ASP A 295 5.22 -3.31 6.85
C ASP A 295 5.26 -2.07 7.77
N VAL A 296 6.28 -1.21 7.67
CA VAL A 296 6.15 0.17 8.19
C VAL A 296 5.11 0.93 7.35
N ILE A 297 4.24 1.71 7.99
CA ILE A 297 3.05 2.29 7.36
C ILE A 297 3.32 3.32 6.27
N SER A 298 4.47 3.99 6.32
CA SER A 298 4.89 4.97 5.32
C SER A 298 6.41 5.15 5.31
N PRO A 299 6.99 5.70 4.22
CA PRO A 299 8.39 6.11 4.20
C PRO A 299 8.72 7.15 5.28
N HIS A 300 7.77 8.06 5.60
CA HIS A 300 7.95 9.07 6.65
C HIS A 300 8.16 8.41 8.02
N ILE A 301 7.32 7.46 8.41
CA ILE A 301 7.47 6.74 9.68
C ILE A 301 8.76 5.91 9.67
N GLY A 302 9.13 5.31 8.52
CA GLY A 302 10.42 4.64 8.34
C GLY A 302 11.62 5.54 8.65
N ARG A 303 11.60 6.79 8.19
CA ARG A 303 12.64 7.79 8.52
C ARG A 303 12.68 8.10 10.02
N LEU A 304 11.54 8.34 10.66
CA LEU A 304 11.47 8.60 12.10
C LEU A 304 12.07 7.42 12.92
N ILE A 305 11.74 6.18 12.57
CA ILE A 305 12.33 4.98 13.20
C ILE A 305 13.85 4.96 13.02
N MET A 306 14.37 5.25 11.82
CA MET A 306 15.82 5.31 11.57
C MET A 306 16.51 6.41 12.39
N ASP A 307 15.94 7.62 12.43
CA ASP A 307 16.54 8.77 13.10
C ASP A 307 16.73 8.50 14.59
N LEU A 308 15.70 7.95 15.24
CA LEU A 308 15.75 7.55 16.65
C LEU A 308 16.77 6.43 16.91
N HIS A 309 16.95 5.49 15.98
CA HIS A 309 17.97 4.44 16.12
C HIS A 309 19.41 4.97 15.98
N ILE A 310 19.63 5.98 15.13
CA ILE A 310 20.97 6.52 14.84
C ILE A 310 21.44 7.54 15.86
N GLN A 311 20.53 8.18 16.61
CA GLN A 311 20.87 9.01 17.78
C GLN A 311 21.40 8.20 18.98
N ARG A 312 21.59 6.88 18.87
CA ARG A 312 22.26 6.07 19.91
C ARG A 312 23.75 6.43 19.99
N PRO A 313 24.26 6.94 21.13
CA PRO A 313 25.66 7.38 21.26
C PRO A 313 26.69 6.23 21.28
N ASN A 314 26.24 4.97 21.23
CA ASN A 314 27.09 3.78 21.28
C ASN A 314 27.26 3.21 19.85
N GLY A 315 28.36 3.57 19.18
CA GLY A 315 28.61 3.34 17.74
C GLY A 315 28.87 1.88 17.30
N SER A 316 27.98 0.94 17.61
CA SER A 316 28.08 -0.47 17.19
C SER A 316 27.04 -0.85 16.12
N SER A 317 27.48 -1.09 14.87
CA SER A 317 26.73 -1.76 13.77
C SER A 317 25.19 -1.63 13.76
N ILE A 318 24.70 -0.38 13.81
CA ILE A 318 23.27 -0.04 13.83
C ILE A 318 22.54 -0.34 12.50
N PRO A 319 23.08 -0.03 11.29
CA PRO A 319 22.35 -0.19 10.04
C PRO A 319 21.92 -1.63 9.74
N THR A 320 22.85 -2.57 9.96
CA THR A 320 22.67 -4.02 9.74
C THR A 320 21.46 -4.55 10.51
N LYS A 321 21.34 -4.16 11.78
CA LYS A 321 20.28 -4.62 12.69
C LYS A 321 18.91 -4.00 12.42
N LEU A 322 18.88 -2.83 11.79
CA LEU A 322 17.65 -2.18 11.36
C LEU A 322 17.20 -2.72 10.00
N TYR A 323 18.13 -3.01 9.09
CA TYR A 323 17.80 -3.78 7.89
C TYR A 323 17.25 -5.16 8.25
N ASP A 324 17.92 -5.90 9.13
CA ASP A 324 17.44 -7.20 9.62
C ASP A 324 16.06 -7.08 10.30
N LEU A 325 15.76 -5.99 11.03
CA LEU A 325 14.42 -5.75 11.58
C LEU A 325 13.34 -5.62 10.49
N LEU A 326 13.59 -4.78 9.50
CA LEU A 326 12.63 -4.51 8.43
C LEU A 326 12.52 -5.72 7.48
N HIS A 327 13.63 -6.39 7.17
CA HIS A 327 13.68 -7.53 6.28
C HIS A 327 13.17 -8.82 6.95
N ASP A 328 13.76 -9.24 8.08
CA ASP A 328 13.44 -10.51 8.74
C ASP A 328 12.14 -10.43 9.56
N GLY A 329 11.62 -9.22 9.81
CA GLY A 329 10.26 -8.97 10.30
C GLY A 329 9.15 -9.25 9.27
N GLY A 330 9.52 -9.64 8.04
CA GLY A 330 8.60 -10.00 6.96
C GLY A 330 8.11 -8.82 6.12
N GLN A 331 8.71 -7.64 6.24
CA GLN A 331 8.27 -6.47 5.47
C GLN A 331 8.68 -6.57 4.00
N SER A 332 8.10 -5.70 3.16
CA SER A 332 8.60 -5.47 1.79
C SER A 332 10.09 -5.11 1.83
N PRO A 333 10.97 -5.90 1.18
CA PRO A 333 12.39 -5.57 1.06
C PRO A 333 12.61 -4.21 0.39
N ASP A 334 11.67 -3.79 -0.47
CA ASP A 334 11.75 -2.55 -1.22
C ASP A 334 11.57 -1.31 -0.34
N LEU A 335 10.68 -1.34 0.66
CA LEU A 335 10.52 -0.23 1.60
C LEU A 335 11.75 -0.11 2.51
N ALA A 336 12.25 -1.24 3.00
CA ALA A 336 13.50 -1.28 3.78
C ALA A 336 14.68 -0.73 2.96
N ALA A 337 14.78 -1.13 1.70
CA ALA A 337 15.81 -0.65 0.77
C ALA A 337 15.65 0.84 0.46
N ALA A 338 14.45 1.33 0.13
CA ALA A 338 14.19 2.73 -0.18
C ALA A 338 14.52 3.66 1.00
N VAL A 339 14.07 3.29 2.21
CA VAL A 339 14.30 4.04 3.45
C VAL A 339 15.80 4.10 3.78
N LEU A 340 16.55 2.99 3.63
CA LEU A 340 18.01 2.99 3.81
C LEU A 340 18.75 3.75 2.68
N PHE A 341 18.28 3.65 1.44
CA PHE A 341 18.87 4.28 0.26
C PHE A 341 18.78 5.81 0.33
N GLU A 342 17.61 6.36 0.71
CA GLU A 342 17.46 7.79 0.98
C GLU A 342 18.49 8.30 1.99
N ARG A 343 18.68 7.57 3.10
CA ARG A 343 19.63 7.98 4.15
C ARG A 343 21.09 7.83 3.72
N PHE A 344 21.40 6.77 2.97
CA PHE A 344 22.74 6.53 2.42
C PHE A 344 23.16 7.65 1.46
N LEU A 345 22.22 8.19 0.68
CA LEU A 345 22.46 9.33 -0.21
C LEU A 345 22.81 10.62 0.55
N CYS A 346 22.10 10.92 1.65
CA CYS A 346 22.33 12.14 2.44
C CYS A 346 23.71 12.24 3.12
N HIS A 347 24.47 11.15 3.17
CA HIS A 347 25.81 11.09 3.78
C HIS A 347 26.83 10.64 2.71
N SER A 348 26.91 11.33 1.53
CA SER A 348 27.69 10.83 0.38
C SER A 348 28.61 11.82 -0.41
N GLY A 349 29.64 11.33 -1.15
CA GLY A 349 30.73 12.20 -1.65
C GLY A 349 31.82 11.81 -2.65
N ASN A 350 32.65 12.83 -2.94
CA ASN A 350 33.22 13.10 -4.27
C ASN A 350 34.28 12.09 -4.68
N THR A 351 33.84 11.11 -5.46
CA THR A 351 34.67 10.44 -6.45
C THR A 351 33.78 10.05 -7.63
N TRP A 352 34.19 10.44 -8.83
CA TRP A 352 33.58 9.97 -10.08
C TRP A 352 34.41 8.80 -10.61
N ILE A 353 33.75 7.81 -11.21
CA ILE A 353 34.40 6.63 -11.79
C ILE A 353 34.04 6.57 -13.26
N GLU A 354 35.05 6.61 -14.14
CA GLU A 354 34.88 6.54 -15.59
C GLU A 354 34.90 5.07 -16.06
N GLY A 355 33.84 4.65 -16.75
CA GLY A 355 33.70 3.30 -17.30
C GLY A 355 34.31 3.16 -18.70
N ARG A 356 34.85 1.98 -19.03
CA ARG A 356 35.39 1.69 -20.36
C ARG A 356 34.34 1.00 -21.23
N LYS A 357 33.90 1.70 -22.28
CA LYS A 357 33.05 1.18 -23.36
C LYS A 357 33.81 0.11 -24.15
N ILE A 358 33.22 -1.08 -24.29
CA ILE A 358 33.71 -2.20 -25.10
C ILE A 358 32.61 -2.59 -26.09
N GLN A 359 32.98 -2.80 -27.36
CA GLN A 359 32.08 -3.22 -28.43
C GLN A 359 32.24 -4.73 -28.67
N GLU A 360 31.14 -5.48 -28.65
CA GLU A 360 31.13 -6.94 -28.77
C GLU A 360 29.94 -7.35 -29.63
N ARG A 361 30.19 -7.63 -30.93
CA ARG A 361 29.23 -8.00 -32.01
C ARG A 361 27.75 -7.66 -31.72
N ASP A 362 27.33 -6.53 -32.28
CA ASP A 362 25.96 -5.98 -32.20
C ASP A 362 25.50 -5.57 -30.79
N LYS A 363 26.41 -5.54 -29.80
CA LYS A 363 26.16 -5.06 -28.43
C LYS A 363 27.28 -4.15 -27.93
N ILE A 364 26.90 -3.18 -27.10
CA ILE A 364 27.86 -2.41 -26.30
C ILE A 364 27.82 -2.89 -24.86
N ARG A 365 29.01 -3.20 -24.35
CA ARG A 365 29.28 -3.62 -22.99
C ARG A 365 30.05 -2.51 -22.28
N TYR A 366 29.50 -1.98 -21.20
CA TYR A 366 30.27 -1.11 -20.30
C TYR A 366 31.01 -1.99 -19.29
N SER A 367 32.33 -1.85 -19.23
CA SER A 367 33.18 -2.55 -18.28
C SER A 367 33.88 -1.56 -17.35
N PHE A 368 33.99 -1.94 -16.08
CA PHE A 368 34.60 -1.11 -15.03
C PHE A 368 35.79 -1.89 -14.47
N GLY A 369 37.00 -1.32 -14.56
CA GLY A 369 38.23 -2.02 -14.21
C GLY A 369 38.38 -2.29 -12.70
N GLU A 370 39.35 -3.11 -12.32
CA GLU A 370 39.58 -3.45 -10.89
C GLU A 370 40.20 -2.29 -10.09
N GLY A 371 40.81 -1.30 -10.75
CA GLY A 371 41.44 -0.13 -10.14
C GLY A 371 40.48 0.95 -9.60
N VAL A 372 39.28 0.58 -9.15
CA VAL A 372 38.35 1.53 -8.51
C VAL A 372 38.84 1.87 -7.11
N ILE A 373 39.31 3.11 -6.92
CA ILE A 373 39.63 3.63 -5.59
C ILE A 373 38.32 3.91 -4.84
N ALA A 374 38.18 3.34 -3.65
CA ALA A 374 37.04 3.60 -2.78
C ALA A 374 37.13 5.01 -2.19
N GLY A 375 36.14 5.86 -2.49
CA GLY A 375 36.03 7.21 -1.93
C GLY A 375 34.86 7.34 -0.95
N SER A 376 35.08 8.08 0.14
CA SER A 376 34.00 8.42 1.06
C SER A 376 33.17 9.57 0.52
N ALA A 377 31.93 9.27 0.19
CA ALA A 377 30.83 9.55 1.10
C ALA A 377 30.67 10.95 1.80
N THR A 378 31.36 12.05 1.44
CA THR A 378 31.19 13.37 2.12
C THR A 378 31.32 14.66 1.27
N THR A 379 30.74 14.78 0.06
CA THR A 379 31.07 15.91 -0.86
C THR A 379 30.20 16.08 -2.13
N MET A 380 29.46 15.07 -2.59
CA MET A 380 28.69 15.10 -3.85
C MET A 380 27.40 15.88 -3.63
N MET A 381 26.80 15.74 -2.45
CA MET A 381 25.61 16.50 -2.08
C MET A 381 25.89 17.92 -1.58
N GLN A 382 27.14 18.28 -1.28
CA GLN A 382 27.48 19.67 -0.93
C GLN A 382 27.27 20.63 -2.11
N TYR A 383 27.20 20.11 -3.34
CA TYR A 383 26.78 20.85 -4.54
C TYR A 383 25.30 20.65 -4.95
N VAL A 384 24.64 19.59 -4.48
CA VAL A 384 23.25 19.26 -4.87
C VAL A 384 22.22 19.98 -3.99
N LEU A 385 22.57 20.30 -2.74
CA LEU A 385 21.63 20.87 -1.77
C LEU A 385 21.60 22.41 -1.71
N GLU A 386 22.57 23.12 -2.29
CA GLU A 386 22.57 24.59 -2.34
C GLU A 386 21.78 25.18 -3.54
N PHE A 387 21.27 24.35 -4.45
CA PHE A 387 20.67 24.78 -5.73
C PHE A 387 19.21 24.36 -5.96
N ALA A 388 18.42 24.20 -4.90
CA ALA A 388 17.05 23.72 -4.98
C ALA A 388 16.04 24.75 -5.55
N ARG A 389 15.85 24.80 -6.89
CA ARG A 389 14.61 25.27 -7.55
C ARG A 389 14.49 24.86 -9.05
N ARG A 390 13.65 23.82 -9.32
CA ARG A 390 12.88 23.46 -10.57
C ARG A 390 13.41 22.39 -11.57
N PHE A 391 12.50 21.50 -12.06
CA PHE A 391 12.49 20.52 -13.20
C PHE A 391 12.28 18.98 -12.92
N ASP A 392 12.28 18.08 -13.93
CA ASP A 392 11.01 17.33 -14.18
C ASP A 392 10.80 15.78 -13.95
N ALA A 393 11.76 14.83 -13.88
CA ALA A 393 11.40 13.37 -13.98
C ALA A 393 12.35 12.28 -13.39
N PHE A 394 11.81 11.07 -13.06
CA PHE A 394 12.48 9.84 -12.56
C PHE A 394 11.90 8.53 -13.17
N THR A 395 12.66 7.42 -13.23
CA THR A 395 12.20 6.08 -13.71
C THR A 395 12.90 4.88 -13.04
N SER A 396 12.32 3.67 -13.15
CA SER A 396 12.89 2.39 -12.67
C SER A 396 12.88 1.29 -13.74
N MET A 397 13.61 0.19 -13.53
CA MET A 397 13.69 -0.97 -14.44
C MET A 397 13.43 -2.29 -13.72
N SER A 398 12.69 -3.18 -14.38
CA SER A 398 12.44 -4.56 -13.93
C SER A 398 13.74 -5.38 -13.87
N PRO A 399 14.05 -6.08 -12.76
CA PRO A 399 15.17 -7.01 -12.70
C PRO A 399 15.05 -8.19 -13.66
N ASP A 400 13.82 -8.67 -13.89
CA ASP A 400 13.56 -9.94 -14.59
C ASP A 400 13.14 -9.77 -16.05
N SER A 401 12.45 -8.67 -16.41
CA SER A 401 11.98 -8.42 -17.79
C SER A 401 12.83 -7.45 -18.60
N GLY A 402 13.68 -6.64 -17.95
CA GLY A 402 14.44 -5.57 -18.62
C GLY A 402 13.58 -4.42 -19.15
N GLU A 403 12.28 -4.40 -18.86
CA GLU A 403 11.39 -3.30 -19.20
C GLU A 403 11.60 -2.13 -18.25
N ILE A 404 11.52 -0.89 -18.77
CA ILE A 404 11.40 0.31 -17.94
C ILE A 404 9.98 0.32 -17.38
N LEU A 405 9.86 -0.16 -16.15
CA LEU A 405 8.62 -0.09 -15.40
C LEU A 405 8.48 1.33 -14.84
N TRP A 406 7.72 2.15 -15.57
CA TRP A 406 6.95 3.21 -14.92
C TRP A 406 5.92 2.51 -14.01
N LEU A 407 6.22 2.41 -12.72
CA LEU A 407 5.28 1.95 -11.69
C LEU A 407 4.69 3.17 -10.97
N PRO A 408 3.63 3.81 -11.48
CA PRO A 408 2.93 4.87 -10.75
C PRO A 408 2.27 4.40 -9.45
N ASN A 409 2.28 3.08 -9.17
CA ASN A 409 1.56 2.44 -8.06
C ASN A 409 2.41 1.46 -7.22
N SER A 410 3.75 1.49 -7.30
CA SER A 410 4.58 0.70 -6.36
C SER A 410 4.90 1.50 -5.10
N PRO A 411 4.59 1.01 -3.88
CA PRO A 411 4.97 1.66 -2.62
C PRO A 411 6.48 1.93 -2.49
N ALA A 412 7.30 1.16 -3.20
CA ALA A 412 8.76 1.26 -3.22
C ALA A 412 9.31 2.56 -3.82
N PHE A 413 8.56 3.24 -4.69
CA PHE A 413 9.11 4.23 -5.62
C PHE A 413 8.48 5.62 -5.57
N ASN A 414 7.70 5.92 -4.52
CA ASN A 414 7.18 7.28 -4.25
C ASN A 414 8.22 8.21 -3.60
N ALA A 415 9.49 7.82 -3.56
CA ALA A 415 10.61 8.69 -3.27
C ALA A 415 11.23 9.21 -4.58
N PHE A 416 11.67 10.47 -4.55
CA PHE A 416 12.34 11.21 -5.64
C PHE A 416 11.47 11.78 -6.78
N PHE A 417 11.13 13.06 -6.59
CA PHE A 417 10.97 14.05 -7.67
C PHE A 417 12.06 15.10 -7.46
N VAL A 418 12.97 15.32 -8.42
CA VAL A 418 14.10 16.26 -8.31
C VAL A 418 14.33 17.00 -9.62
N CYS A 419 14.86 18.22 -9.46
CA CYS A 419 14.53 19.41 -10.22
C CYS A 419 15.80 20.20 -10.55
N LEU A 420 16.32 20.22 -11.80
CA LEU A 420 17.47 21.07 -12.15
C LEU A 420 17.42 21.79 -13.52
N SER A 421 17.65 23.11 -13.51
CA SER A 421 18.40 23.89 -14.52
C SER A 421 19.13 25.04 -13.82
N SER A 422 20.12 25.68 -14.47
CA SER A 422 21.06 26.60 -13.79
C SER A 422 20.81 28.09 -14.04
N ARG A 423 21.18 28.90 -13.03
CA ARG A 423 21.54 30.32 -13.14
C ARG A 423 22.82 30.56 -12.35
N TYR A 424 23.61 31.53 -12.80
CA TYR A 424 24.80 32.00 -12.08
C TYR A 424 24.47 33.36 -11.44
N ASP A 425 24.63 33.48 -10.12
CA ASP A 425 24.60 34.79 -9.46
C ASP A 425 25.99 35.43 -9.58
N GLY A 426 26.04 36.65 -10.13
CA GLY A 426 27.28 37.38 -10.33
C GLY A 426 27.74 38.07 -9.04
N GLY A 427 28.85 37.61 -8.49
CA GLY A 427 29.68 38.38 -7.55
C GLY A 427 30.86 39.01 -8.28
N TYR A 428 31.07 40.30 -8.05
CA TYR A 428 32.26 41.10 -8.43
C TYR A 428 33.57 40.41 -7.98
N ASP A 429 34.72 40.57 -8.63
CA ASP A 429 35.19 41.58 -9.59
C ASP A 429 35.94 40.94 -10.79
N ASP A 430 35.90 41.59 -11.96
CA ASP A 430 37.11 41.83 -12.76
C ASP A 430 36.86 42.91 -13.84
N GLU A 431 37.61 44.01 -13.77
CA GLU A 431 37.61 45.08 -14.78
C GLU A 431 38.33 44.67 -16.07
N TYR A 432 37.87 43.68 -16.84
CA TYR A 432 38.21 43.59 -18.29
C TYR A 432 37.14 42.79 -19.05
N GLY A 433 36.26 43.50 -19.76
CA GLY A 433 35.10 42.89 -20.41
C GLY A 433 35.43 42.03 -21.63
N ILE A 434 35.26 40.72 -21.49
CA ILE A 434 34.91 39.80 -22.60
C ILE A 434 33.79 38.87 -22.10
N VAL A 435 32.58 39.03 -22.62
CA VAL A 435 31.45 38.13 -22.34
C VAL A 435 31.58 36.88 -23.24
N PRO A 436 31.45 35.64 -22.72
CA PRO A 436 31.38 34.46 -23.57
C PRO A 436 29.99 34.33 -24.22
N GLU A 437 29.92 34.44 -25.55
CA GLU A 437 28.66 34.36 -26.32
C GLU A 437 28.13 32.93 -26.57
N THR A 438 28.62 31.91 -25.86
CA THR A 438 28.15 30.52 -26.05
C THR A 438 27.17 30.08 -24.95
N PRO A 439 25.90 29.74 -25.30
CA PRO A 439 24.99 29.13 -24.34
C PRO A 439 25.50 27.73 -23.97
N ARG A 440 25.91 27.56 -22.71
CA ARG A 440 26.47 26.29 -22.23
C ARG A 440 25.42 25.18 -22.28
N GLU A 441 25.84 24.01 -22.74
CA GLU A 441 24.95 22.91 -23.06
C GLU A 441 24.46 22.18 -21.79
N PHE A 442 23.15 21.92 -21.74
CA PHE A 442 22.54 21.11 -20.69
C PHE A 442 22.60 19.64 -21.10
N SER A 443 23.09 18.78 -20.20
CA SER A 443 22.98 17.32 -20.33
C SER A 443 22.00 16.79 -19.28
N THR A 444 20.97 16.07 -19.74
CA THR A 444 19.97 15.45 -18.85
C THR A 444 20.61 14.28 -18.10
N THR A 445 20.41 14.22 -16.79
CA THR A 445 20.90 13.11 -15.94
C THR A 445 19.73 12.25 -15.49
N ILE A 446 19.88 10.94 -15.59
CA ILE A 446 18.89 9.91 -15.27
C ILE A 446 19.51 8.96 -14.24
N LEU A 447 18.89 8.84 -13.07
CA LEU A 447 19.34 7.93 -12.02
C LEU A 447 18.66 6.57 -12.19
N ILE A 448 19.42 5.47 -12.23
CA ILE A 448 18.88 4.09 -12.30
C ILE A 448 19.54 3.23 -11.20
N ALA A 449 18.96 3.23 -10.00
CA ALA A 449 19.39 2.33 -8.93
C ALA A 449 19.02 0.87 -9.26
N THR A 450 19.97 -0.08 -9.15
CA THR A 450 19.77 -1.48 -9.57
C THR A 450 20.65 -2.45 -8.76
N LEU A 451 20.03 -3.44 -8.11
CA LEU A 451 20.70 -4.36 -7.17
C LEU A 451 21.16 -5.71 -7.78
N ALA A 452 20.80 -6.01 -9.04
CA ALA A 452 20.98 -7.34 -9.62
C ALA A 452 22.28 -7.52 -10.43
N ARG A 453 22.54 -8.77 -10.83
CA ARG A 453 23.89 -9.28 -11.15
C ARG A 453 24.35 -9.03 -12.59
N GLN A 454 23.41 -8.85 -13.52
CA GLN A 454 23.61 -8.51 -14.93
C GLN A 454 22.37 -7.76 -15.40
N HIS A 455 22.52 -6.66 -16.15
CA HIS A 455 21.38 -5.93 -16.71
C HIS A 455 21.55 -5.68 -18.21
N ARG A 456 20.48 -5.97 -18.95
CA ARG A 456 20.32 -5.67 -20.37
C ARG A 456 19.30 -4.55 -20.48
N ILE A 457 19.70 -3.42 -21.01
CA ILE A 457 18.78 -2.34 -21.37
C ILE A 457 18.40 -2.55 -22.84
N PRO A 458 17.18 -3.06 -23.13
CA PRO A 458 16.76 -3.23 -24.51
C PRO A 458 16.57 -1.85 -25.16
N THR A 459 17.00 -1.72 -26.41
CA THR A 459 16.87 -0.52 -27.25
C THR A 459 15.48 0.11 -27.16
N ARG A 460 14.44 -0.73 -27.26
CA ARG A 460 13.03 -0.32 -27.16
C ARG A 460 12.70 0.42 -25.87
N ALA A 461 13.28 0.04 -24.73
CA ALA A 461 13.01 0.73 -23.48
C ALA A 461 13.61 2.16 -23.49
N LEU A 462 14.79 2.33 -24.09
CA LEU A 462 15.39 3.66 -24.25
C LEU A 462 14.60 4.53 -25.25
N GLU A 463 14.03 3.94 -26.29
CA GLU A 463 13.11 4.60 -27.24
C GLU A 463 11.77 4.99 -26.56
N ASP A 464 11.19 4.08 -25.79
CA ASP A 464 10.00 4.30 -24.96
C ASP A 464 10.25 5.31 -23.83
N LEU A 465 11.51 5.55 -23.45
CA LEU A 465 11.93 6.58 -22.50
C LEU A 465 12.11 7.94 -23.19
N ALA A 466 12.83 8.01 -24.32
CA ALA A 466 13.05 9.27 -25.05
C ALA A 466 11.78 9.84 -25.68
N SER A 467 10.87 9.00 -26.17
CA SER A 467 9.56 9.44 -26.67
C SER A 467 8.69 10.14 -25.61
N ARG A 468 9.02 10.01 -24.31
CA ARG A 468 8.36 10.74 -23.21
C ARG A 468 8.97 12.11 -22.93
N PHE A 469 10.12 12.44 -23.53
CA PHE A 469 10.73 13.75 -23.46
C PHE A 469 10.48 14.53 -24.77
N PRO A 470 10.24 15.86 -24.69
CA PRO A 470 10.30 16.75 -25.85
C PRO A 470 11.57 16.53 -26.69
N GLU A 471 11.47 16.70 -28.00
CA GLU A 471 12.57 16.40 -28.95
C GLU A 471 13.88 17.14 -28.60
N ASP A 472 13.81 18.35 -28.05
CA ASP A 472 14.96 19.15 -27.62
C ASP A 472 15.65 18.64 -26.34
N ARG A 473 15.01 17.70 -25.63
CA ARG A 473 15.50 17.04 -24.40
C ARG A 473 15.84 15.55 -24.59
N GLN A 474 15.53 14.98 -25.74
CA GLN A 474 15.96 13.64 -26.11
C GLN A 474 17.48 13.58 -26.28
N PRO A 475 18.12 12.41 -26.07
CA PRO A 475 19.56 12.34 -26.10
C PRO A 475 20.07 12.34 -27.54
N THR A 476 21.08 13.17 -27.77
CA THR A 476 21.85 13.19 -29.02
C THR A 476 23.28 12.77 -28.73
N THR A 477 24.08 12.57 -29.78
CA THR A 477 25.52 12.31 -29.66
C THR A 477 26.24 13.47 -28.94
N ASP A 478 25.80 14.70 -29.19
CA ASP A 478 26.36 15.91 -28.58
C ASP A 478 25.80 16.17 -27.17
N ARG A 479 24.57 15.69 -26.89
CA ARG A 479 23.89 15.80 -25.59
C ARG A 479 23.45 14.42 -25.07
N PRO A 480 24.40 13.56 -24.69
CA PRO A 480 24.08 12.24 -24.15
C PRO A 480 23.44 12.36 -22.77
N TRP A 481 22.49 11.47 -22.48
CA TRP A 481 21.94 11.32 -21.14
C TRP A 481 22.94 10.64 -20.21
N SER A 482 23.09 11.17 -19.00
CA SER A 482 23.96 10.56 -17.98
C SER A 482 23.18 9.54 -17.15
N VAL A 483 23.48 8.25 -17.30
CA VAL A 483 22.83 7.14 -16.57
C VAL A 483 23.71 6.69 -15.43
N VAL A 484 23.23 6.78 -14.19
CA VAL A 484 23.98 6.38 -12.98
C VAL A 484 23.43 5.08 -12.40
N PHE A 485 24.27 4.06 -12.32
CA PHE A 485 23.99 2.79 -11.64
C PHE A 485 24.55 2.78 -10.21
N VAL A 486 23.85 2.15 -9.26
CA VAL A 486 24.35 1.95 -7.88
C VAL A 486 24.40 0.46 -7.57
N VAL A 487 25.61 -0.10 -7.37
CA VAL A 487 25.81 -1.56 -7.22
C VAL A 487 26.64 -1.94 -5.99
N PRO A 488 26.45 -3.13 -5.38
CA PRO A 488 27.27 -3.58 -4.25
C PRO A 488 28.76 -3.76 -4.59
N GLU A 489 29.65 -3.41 -3.65
CA GLU A 489 31.12 -3.38 -3.74
C GLU A 489 31.80 -4.54 -4.48
N ARG A 490 31.27 -5.76 -4.34
CA ARG A 490 31.87 -7.02 -4.85
C ARG A 490 31.17 -7.60 -6.08
N ARG A 491 30.20 -6.89 -6.66
CA ARG A 491 29.51 -7.33 -7.88
C ARG A 491 30.09 -6.60 -9.08
N ASN A 492 30.64 -7.38 -10.02
CA ASN A 492 30.95 -6.88 -11.35
C ASN A 492 29.63 -6.56 -12.05
N LEU A 493 29.36 -5.28 -12.32
CA LEU A 493 28.24 -4.91 -13.17
C LEU A 493 28.65 -5.10 -14.63
N GLU A 494 27.90 -5.95 -15.32
CA GLU A 494 27.86 -5.99 -16.77
C GLU A 494 26.56 -5.33 -17.22
N CYS A 495 26.67 -4.12 -17.78
CA CYS A 495 25.57 -3.43 -18.42
C CYS A 495 25.69 -3.59 -19.94
N TRP A 496 24.61 -4.07 -20.56
CA TRP A 496 24.50 -4.28 -22.00
C TRP A 496 23.48 -3.32 -22.60
N VAL A 497 23.88 -2.59 -23.65
CA VAL A 497 22.97 -1.85 -24.52
C VAL A 497 22.96 -2.53 -25.88
N ASP A 498 21.78 -2.96 -26.33
CA ASP A 498 21.60 -3.77 -27.55
C ASP A 498 21.64 -2.96 -28.86
N SER A 499 22.16 -1.74 -28.84
CA SER A 499 22.16 -0.87 -30.02
C SER A 499 23.26 0.18 -29.99
N GLU A 500 23.99 0.26 -31.10
CA GLU A 500 25.00 1.29 -31.35
C GLU A 500 24.37 2.68 -31.41
N LEU A 501 23.10 2.80 -31.84
CA LEU A 501 22.34 4.06 -31.90
C LEU A 501 22.28 4.78 -30.55
N TRP A 502 22.29 4.02 -29.45
CA TRP A 502 22.19 4.53 -28.09
C TRP A 502 23.54 4.66 -27.38
N ALA A 503 24.58 4.03 -27.94
CA ALA A 503 25.87 3.90 -27.27
C ALA A 503 26.64 5.22 -27.17
N ASP A 504 26.39 6.16 -28.08
CA ASP A 504 26.97 7.52 -28.05
C ASP A 504 25.99 8.56 -27.47
N LYS A 505 24.74 8.15 -27.25
CA LYS A 505 23.66 8.92 -26.62
C LYS A 505 23.59 8.75 -25.10
N LEU A 506 24.45 7.90 -24.52
CA LEU A 506 24.47 7.58 -23.09
C LEU A 506 25.87 7.73 -22.50
N LYS A 507 25.99 8.50 -21.42
CA LYS A 507 27.14 8.52 -20.52
C LYS A 507 26.82 7.63 -19.31
N VAL A 508 27.45 6.47 -19.19
CA VAL A 508 27.16 5.53 -18.10
C VAL A 508 28.17 5.70 -16.96
N ALA A 509 27.66 5.98 -15.76
CA ALA A 509 28.44 6.06 -14.52
C ALA A 509 28.07 4.91 -13.56
N LEU A 510 29.06 4.42 -12.80
CA LEU A 510 28.87 3.39 -11.78
C LEU A 510 29.26 3.90 -10.40
N CYS A 511 28.31 3.91 -9.48
CA CYS A 511 28.54 4.11 -8.06
C CYS A 511 28.63 2.74 -7.37
N ARG A 512 29.78 2.41 -6.76
CA ARG A 512 29.93 1.19 -5.94
C ARG A 512 29.57 1.50 -4.49
N MET A 513 28.52 0.84 -4.00
CA MET A 513 28.10 0.87 -2.61
C MET A 513 29.03 -0.03 -1.78
N VAL A 514 30.02 0.60 -1.14
CA VAL A 514 30.93 -0.03 -0.17
C VAL A 514 30.15 -0.32 1.11
N VAL A 515 29.96 -1.60 1.43
CA VAL A 515 29.25 -2.00 2.65
C VAL A 515 30.31 -2.41 3.67
N THR A 516 30.69 -1.49 4.56
CA THR A 516 31.85 -1.69 5.46
C THR A 516 31.67 -2.81 6.48
N ASP A 517 30.43 -3.20 6.79
CA ASP A 517 30.08 -4.27 7.74
C ASP A 517 30.31 -5.68 7.15
N ASP A 518 31.25 -6.43 7.75
CA ASP A 518 31.65 -7.78 7.32
C ASP A 518 30.56 -8.87 7.47
N HIS A 519 29.48 -8.59 8.19
CA HIS A 519 28.34 -9.50 8.30
C HIS A 519 27.35 -9.30 7.15
N LEU A 520 27.09 -8.03 6.80
CA LEU A 520 26.33 -7.65 5.60
C LEU A 520 27.05 -8.11 4.30
N LYS A 521 28.39 -8.02 4.24
CA LYS A 521 29.23 -8.61 3.16
C LYS A 521 29.10 -10.13 2.99
N LYS A 522 28.43 -10.83 3.91
CA LYS A 522 28.14 -12.28 3.84
C LYS A 522 26.67 -12.60 3.49
N LYS A 523 25.75 -11.63 3.62
CA LYS A 523 24.34 -11.75 3.20
C LYS A 523 24.11 -11.25 1.76
N LEU A 524 24.89 -10.28 1.27
CA LEU A 524 24.86 -9.70 -0.08
C LEU A 524 25.76 -10.42 -1.10
#